data_AF-U9THT2-F1
#
_entry.id   AF-U9THT2-F1
#
_cell.length_a   1.000
_cell.length_b   1.000
_cell.length_c   1.000
_cell.angle_alpha   90.00
_cell.angle_beta   90.00
_cell.angle_gamma   90.00
#
_symmetry.space_group_name_H-M   'P 1'
#
loop_
_entity.id
_entity.type
_entity.pdbx_description
1 polymer ?
#
loop_
_entity_poly.entity_id
_entity_poly.type
_entity_poly.pdbx_seq_one_letter_code
_entity_poly.pdbx_strand_id
1 'polypeptide(L)'
;MDSINAKIADTGLVHGHVDKQIPFKQIYGVIPFVAPEILMDIRYPKRLRPNIVNGTPLVFARLMLQCLDVDPSNRSTVSQLYEYLGNWTMTICDDPDPFDLSNQFDVAEEIRFSSLE
;
A
#
# COMPACT_ATOMS: atom_id res chain seq x y z
N MET A 1 -2.38 15.31 22.27
CA MET A 1 -2.29 14.77 20.91
C MET A 1 -3.62 14.11 20.61
N ASP A 2 -4.35 14.61 19.63
CA ASP A 2 -5.60 14.00 19.21
C ASP A 2 -5.27 12.70 18.48
N SER A 3 -5.79 11.58 18.96
CA SER A 3 -5.58 10.28 18.33
C SER A 3 -6.42 10.21 17.05
N ILE A 4 -5.77 10.03 15.91
CA ILE A 4 -6.45 9.74 14.65
C ILE A 4 -6.75 8.24 14.61
N ASN A 5 -8.03 7.88 14.52
CA ASN A 5 -8.47 6.50 14.40
C ASN A 5 -8.94 6.22 12.97
N ALA A 6 -8.09 5.58 12.17
CA ALA A 6 -8.40 5.16 10.81
C ALA A 6 -9.09 3.78 10.80
N LYS A 7 -10.14 3.62 9.98
CA LYS A 7 -10.89 2.36 9.82
C LYS A 7 -11.05 2.02 8.35
N ILE A 8 -10.96 0.73 8.02
CA ILE A 8 -11.26 0.21 6.68
C ILE A 8 -12.79 0.14 6.52
N ALA A 9 -13.30 0.68 5.42
CA ALA A 9 -14.72 0.70 5.07
C ALA A 9 -14.95 0.16 3.64
N ASP A 10 -16.18 0.21 3.14
CA ASP A 10 -16.56 -0.16 1.77
C ASP A 10 -16.19 -1.60 1.36
N THR A 11 -16.44 -2.56 2.25
CA THR A 11 -16.18 -3.99 2.02
C THR A 11 -17.19 -4.69 1.09
N GLY A 12 -18.03 -3.93 0.39
CA GLY A 12 -19.09 -4.47 -0.48
C GLY A 12 -18.61 -5.29 -1.69
N LEU A 13 -17.31 -5.26 -1.97
CA LEU A 13 -16.67 -6.06 -3.03
C LEU A 13 -15.98 -7.33 -2.50
N VAL A 14 -15.98 -7.55 -1.18
CA VAL A 14 -15.49 -8.79 -0.57
C VAL A 14 -16.49 -9.90 -0.90
N HIS A 15 -16.06 -10.84 -1.74
CA HIS A 15 -16.83 -12.05 -2.00
C HIS A 15 -16.61 -13.03 -0.83
N GLY A 16 -17.63 -13.83 -0.52
CA GLY A 16 -17.63 -14.77 0.62
C GLY A 16 -16.54 -15.86 0.55
N HIS A 17 -16.77 -16.97 1.26
CA HIS A 17 -15.79 -18.04 1.48
C HIS A 17 -14.89 -18.36 0.27
N VAL A 18 -13.57 -18.42 0.52
CA VAL A 18 -12.47 -18.61 -0.44
C VAL A 18 -12.68 -19.80 -1.39
N ASP A 19 -13.49 -20.78 -0.99
CA ASP A 19 -13.65 -22.06 -1.70
C ASP A 19 -14.72 -22.06 -2.80
N LYS A 20 -15.47 -20.97 -3.00
CA LYS A 20 -16.49 -20.94 -4.05
C LYS A 20 -15.90 -20.41 -5.35
N GLN A 21 -15.98 -21.22 -6.41
CA GLN A 21 -15.67 -20.79 -7.78
C GLN A 21 -16.45 -19.52 -8.11
N ILE A 22 -15.74 -18.40 -8.26
CA ILE A 22 -16.35 -17.10 -8.57
C ILE A 22 -16.70 -17.10 -10.07
N PRO A 23 -17.96 -16.81 -10.45
CA PRO A 23 -18.34 -16.71 -11.86
C PRO A 23 -17.52 -15.64 -12.61
N PHE A 24 -17.10 -15.95 -13.83
CA PHE A 24 -16.22 -15.16 -14.73
C PHE A 24 -16.67 -13.73 -15.10
N LYS A 25 -17.74 -13.18 -14.49
CA LYS A 25 -18.35 -11.89 -14.87
C LYS A 25 -18.39 -10.85 -13.75
N GLN A 26 -17.64 -11.06 -12.67
CA GLN A 26 -17.66 -10.17 -11.51
C GLN A 26 -16.71 -8.97 -11.70
N ILE A 27 -17.07 -7.81 -11.14
CA ILE A 27 -16.15 -6.67 -10.99
C ILE A 27 -15.23 -6.95 -9.81
N TYR A 28 -13.91 -7.00 -10.03
CA TYR A 28 -12.92 -7.44 -9.04
C TYR A 28 -12.28 -6.31 -8.20
N GLY A 29 -12.94 -5.15 -8.10
CA GLY A 29 -12.38 -3.99 -7.40
C GLY A 29 -12.15 -2.79 -8.30
N VAL A 30 -11.36 -1.84 -7.81
CA VAL A 30 -10.92 -0.66 -8.56
C VAL A 30 -9.68 -1.04 -9.35
N ILE A 31 -9.81 -1.11 -10.69
CA ILE A 31 -8.85 -1.74 -11.62
C ILE A 31 -7.37 -1.43 -11.32
N PRO A 32 -6.94 -0.17 -11.07
CA PRO A 32 -5.55 0.13 -10.73
C PRO A 32 -4.99 -0.61 -9.50
N PHE A 33 -5.83 -0.98 -8.55
CA PHE A 33 -5.42 -1.60 -7.28
C PHE A 33 -5.60 -3.12 -7.27
N VAL A 34 -6.10 -3.69 -8.37
CA VAL A 34 -6.29 -5.14 -8.50
C VAL A 34 -4.95 -5.79 -8.88
N ALA A 35 -4.62 -6.90 -8.21
CA ALA A 35 -3.42 -7.67 -8.51
C ALA A 35 -3.50 -8.35 -9.88
N PRO A 36 -2.39 -8.48 -10.62
CA PRO A 36 -2.38 -8.94 -12.01
C PRO A 36 -2.89 -10.37 -12.19
N GLU A 37 -2.68 -11.25 -11.22
CA GLU A 37 -3.18 -12.62 -11.21
C GLU A 37 -4.70 -12.73 -11.17
N ILE A 38 -5.38 -11.71 -10.68
CA ILE A 38 -6.85 -11.63 -10.67
C ILE A 38 -7.38 -11.18 -12.03
N LEU A 39 -6.56 -10.46 -12.82
CA LEU A 39 -6.93 -9.92 -14.13
C LEU A 39 -6.52 -10.82 -15.32
N MET A 40 -5.92 -11.99 -15.07
CA MET A 40 -5.27 -12.85 -16.08
C MET A 40 -6.16 -13.25 -17.28
N ASP A 41 -7.49 -13.29 -17.13
CA ASP A 41 -8.42 -13.66 -18.21
C ASP A 41 -8.96 -12.45 -19.00
N ILE A 42 -8.64 -11.24 -18.55
CA ILE A 42 -9.11 -10.01 -19.21
C ILE A 42 -7.94 -9.47 -20.05
N ARG A 43 -8.19 -9.18 -21.33
CA ARG A 43 -7.24 -8.57 -22.28
C ARG A 43 -6.87 -7.12 -21.87
N TYR A 44 -6.39 -6.93 -20.66
CA TYR A 44 -5.95 -5.64 -20.13
C TYR A 44 -4.43 -5.51 -20.17
N PRO A 45 -3.92 -4.31 -20.46
CA PRO A 45 -2.48 -4.05 -20.46
C PRO A 45 -1.89 -4.30 -19.06
N LYS A 46 -0.69 -4.91 -19.04
CA LYS A 46 0.06 -5.35 -17.85
C LYS A 46 0.48 -4.23 -16.86
N ARG A 47 0.01 -2.99 -17.05
CA ARG A 47 0.46 -1.79 -16.30
C ARG A 47 -0.73 -0.98 -15.80
N LEU A 48 -1.43 -1.51 -14.80
CA LEU A 48 -2.51 -0.80 -14.12
C LEU A 48 -2.16 -0.43 -12.67
N ARG A 49 -1.12 -1.05 -12.09
CA ARG A 49 -0.70 -0.75 -10.72
C ARG A 49 -0.26 0.72 -10.58
N PRO A 50 -0.47 1.36 -9.42
CA PRO A 50 -0.02 2.72 -9.19
C PRO A 50 1.50 2.79 -9.26
N ASN A 51 2.02 3.88 -9.85
CA ASN A 51 3.45 4.16 -9.85
C ASN A 51 3.84 4.85 -8.54
N ILE A 52 5.10 4.68 -8.13
CA ILE A 52 5.71 5.52 -7.11
C ILE A 52 5.81 6.94 -7.67
N VAL A 53 5.24 7.90 -6.96
CA VAL A 53 5.27 9.32 -7.36
C VAL A 53 6.47 10.03 -6.72
N ASN A 54 6.90 11.13 -7.34
CA ASN A 54 7.96 11.95 -6.76
C ASN A 54 7.53 12.44 -5.36
N GLY A 55 8.48 12.51 -4.44
CA GLY A 55 8.21 12.84 -3.03
C GLY A 55 7.70 11.67 -2.18
N THR A 56 7.55 10.46 -2.71
CA THR A 56 7.28 9.29 -1.84
C THR A 56 8.49 9.03 -0.93
N PRO A 57 8.33 8.93 0.41
CA PRO A 57 9.42 8.57 1.32
C PRO A 57 10.09 7.28 0.86
N LEU A 58 11.43 7.24 0.84
CA LEU A 58 12.16 6.09 0.28
C LEU A 58 11.83 4.78 1.00
N VAL A 59 11.71 4.82 2.32
CA VAL A 59 11.30 3.70 3.15
C VAL A 59 9.91 3.17 2.76
N PHE A 60 8.97 4.07 2.46
CA PHE A 60 7.61 3.72 2.04
C PHE A 60 7.60 3.19 0.60
N ALA A 61 8.37 3.79 -0.30
CA ALA A 61 8.52 3.34 -1.68
C ALA A 61 9.04 1.90 -1.77
N ARG A 62 10.03 1.55 -0.92
CA ARG A 62 10.54 0.17 -0.83
C ARG A 62 9.45 -0.81 -0.38
N LEU A 63 8.69 -0.46 0.65
CA LEU A 63 7.58 -1.28 1.13
C LEU A 63 6.49 -1.45 0.07
N MET A 64 6.13 -0.35 -0.62
CA MET A 64 5.15 -0.38 -1.71
C MET A 64 5.61 -1.27 -2.86
N LEU A 65 6.89 -1.23 -3.24
CA LEU A 65 7.43 -2.11 -4.28
C LEU A 65 7.33 -3.60 -3.89
N GLN A 66 7.57 -3.96 -2.62
CA GLN A 66 7.36 -5.32 -2.13
C GLN A 66 5.89 -5.74 -2.21
N CYS A 67 4.96 -4.87 -1.85
CA CYS A 67 3.52 -5.14 -1.97
C CYS A 67 3.04 -5.27 -3.42
N LEU A 68 3.70 -4.58 -4.35
CA LEU A 68 3.34 -4.54 -5.76
C LEU A 68 4.05 -5.61 -6.61
N ASP A 69 4.81 -6.54 -5.98
CA ASP A 69 5.49 -7.61 -6.69
C ASP A 69 4.52 -8.42 -7.57
N VAL A 70 5.01 -8.79 -8.75
CA VAL A 70 4.22 -9.54 -9.73
C VAL A 70 3.91 -10.93 -9.19
N ASP A 71 4.89 -11.58 -8.55
CA ASP A 71 4.72 -12.87 -7.89
C ASP A 71 4.08 -12.67 -6.51
N PRO A 72 2.87 -13.21 -6.27
CA PRO A 72 2.21 -13.12 -4.96
C PRO A 72 3.06 -13.66 -3.81
N SER A 73 3.94 -14.63 -4.07
CA SER A 73 4.81 -15.27 -3.06
C SER A 73 5.87 -14.32 -2.51
N ASN A 74 6.25 -13.29 -3.27
CA ASN A 74 7.24 -12.29 -2.87
C ASN A 74 6.62 -11.12 -2.10
N ARG A 75 5.28 -11.01 -2.05
CA ARG A 75 4.61 -9.90 -1.41
C ARG A 75 4.65 -10.04 0.11
N SER A 76 4.87 -8.93 0.79
CA SER A 76 4.78 -8.89 2.24
C SER A 76 3.37 -9.27 2.71
N THR A 77 3.31 -10.11 3.73
CA THR A 77 2.07 -10.47 4.42
C THR A 77 1.53 -9.29 5.23
N VAL A 78 0.23 -9.29 5.52
CA VAL A 78 -0.40 -8.26 6.38
C VAL A 78 0.27 -8.19 7.75
N SER A 79 0.68 -9.32 8.34
CA SER A 79 1.38 -9.34 9.62
C SER A 79 2.74 -8.65 9.57
N GLN A 80 3.52 -8.87 8.50
CA GLN A 80 4.80 -8.17 8.30
C GLN A 80 4.58 -6.67 8.10
N LEU A 81 3.56 -6.27 7.33
CA LEU A 81 3.22 -4.85 7.16
C LEU A 81 2.84 -4.19 8.48
N TYR A 82 2.04 -4.87 9.30
CA TYR A 82 1.67 -4.39 10.64
C TYR A 82 2.90 -4.18 11.52
N GLU A 83 3.86 -5.12 11.49
CA GLU A 83 5.11 -5.00 12.24
C GLU A 83 5.99 -3.85 11.73
N TYR A 84 6.18 -3.71 10.42
CA TYR A 84 6.94 -2.59 9.84
C TYR A 84 6.36 -1.23 10.23
N LEU A 85 5.05 -1.04 10.05
CA LEU A 85 4.37 0.22 10.36
C LEU A 85 4.35 0.51 11.87
N GLY A 86 4.18 -0.52 12.70
CA GLY A 86 4.28 -0.40 14.14
C GLY A 86 5.68 0.04 14.60
N ASN A 87 6.72 -0.57 14.04
CA ASN A 87 8.10 -0.21 14.34
C ASN A 87 8.41 1.22 13.90
N TRP A 88 7.95 1.66 12.73
CA TRP A 88 8.12 3.05 12.30
C TRP A 88 7.44 4.04 13.24
N THR A 89 6.22 3.73 13.68
CA THR A 89 5.48 4.57 14.63
C THR A 89 6.23 4.68 15.96
N MET A 90 6.75 3.56 16.48
CA MET A 90 7.55 3.52 17.70
C MET A 90 8.84 4.33 17.54
N THR A 91 9.58 4.16 16.45
CA THR A 91 10.82 4.91 16.21
C THR A 91 10.55 6.40 16.15
N ILE A 92 9.56 6.86 15.40
CA ILE A 92 9.28 8.31 15.25
C ILE A 92 8.81 8.94 16.57
N CYS A 93 8.03 8.22 17.39
CA CYS A 93 7.45 8.76 18.61
C CYS A 93 8.35 8.63 19.86
N ASP A 94 9.12 7.55 19.96
CA ASP A 94 9.77 7.13 21.20
C ASP A 94 11.30 7.09 21.13
N ASP A 95 11.91 7.12 19.94
CA ASP A 95 13.37 7.15 19.79
C ASP A 95 13.91 8.58 19.99
N PRO A 96 14.97 8.79 20.80
CA PRO A 96 15.61 10.09 20.92
C PRO A 96 16.37 10.54 19.65
N ASP A 97 16.69 9.64 18.72
CA ASP A 97 17.37 9.92 17.45
C ASP A 97 16.77 9.14 16.26
N PRO A 98 15.51 9.43 15.86
CA PRO A 98 14.84 8.76 14.74
C PRO A 98 15.28 9.32 13.36
N PHE A 99 16.42 10.01 13.31
CA PHE A 99 16.71 11.03 12.30
C PHE A 99 16.56 10.53 10.87
N ASP A 100 17.01 9.31 10.55
CA ASP A 100 16.93 8.80 9.18
C ASP A 100 15.50 8.48 8.73
N LEU A 101 14.63 8.01 9.63
CA LEU A 101 13.25 7.66 9.30
C LEU A 101 12.36 8.91 9.27
N SER A 102 12.39 9.73 10.32
CA SER A 102 11.59 10.96 10.38
C SER A 102 11.91 11.89 9.22
N ASN A 103 13.19 12.13 8.95
CA ASN A 103 13.62 13.03 7.89
C ASN A 103 13.12 12.60 6.51
N GLN A 104 12.97 11.30 6.23
CA GLN A 104 12.40 10.84 4.96
C GLN A 104 10.93 11.26 4.79
N PHE A 105 10.14 11.22 5.87
CA PHE A 105 8.75 11.66 5.86
C PHE A 105 8.63 13.19 5.86
N ASP A 106 9.49 13.88 6.61
CA ASP A 106 9.53 15.35 6.63
C ASP A 106 9.86 15.91 5.24
N VAL A 107 10.92 15.40 4.59
CA VAL A 107 11.28 15.79 3.22
C VAL A 107 10.17 15.49 2.21
N ALA A 108 9.47 14.37 2.37
CA ALA A 108 8.35 14.01 1.52
C ALA A 108 7.18 14.99 1.66
N GLU A 109 6.86 15.40 2.88
CA GLU A 109 5.81 16.38 3.16
C GLU A 109 6.18 17.76 2.57
N GLU A 110 7.43 18.19 2.68
CA GLU A 110 7.91 19.45 2.06
C GLU A 110 7.79 19.43 0.53
N ILE A 111 8.14 18.31 -0.11
CA ILE A 111 7.95 18.13 -1.56
C ILE A 111 6.46 18.19 -1.90
N ARG A 112 5.60 17.55 -1.09
CA ARG A 112 4.15 17.56 -1.27
C ARG A 112 3.60 18.98 -1.20
N PHE A 113 4.00 19.78 -0.21
CA PHE A 113 3.59 21.18 -0.07
C PHE A 113 4.09 22.03 -1.25
N SER A 114 5.35 21.88 -1.64
CA SER A 114 5.93 22.62 -2.78
C SER A 114 5.27 22.30 -4.12
N SER A 115 4.69 21.10 -4.27
CA SER A 115 3.98 20.69 -5.50
C SER A 115 2.54 21.20 -5.60
N LEU A 116 2.03 21.85 -4.54
CA LEU A 116 0.68 22.43 -4.47
C LEU A 116 0.67 23.94 -4.76
N GLU A 117 1.83 24.59 -4.80
CA GLU A 117 2.04 25.97 -5.26
C GLU A 117 2.26 26.04 -6.78
#